data_AF-A0A3N9VBW0-F1
#
_entry.id   AF-A0A3N9VBW0-F1
#
_cell.length_a   1.000
_cell.length_b   1.000
_cell.length_c   1.000
_cell.angle_alpha   90.00
_cell.angle_beta   90.00
_cell.angle_gamma   90.00
#
_symmetry.space_group_name_H-M   'P 1'
#
loop_
_entity.id
_entity.type
_entity.pdbx_description
1 polymer ?
#
loop_
_entity_poly.entity_id
_entity_poly.type
_entity_poly.pdbx_seq_one_letter_code
_entity_poly.pdbx_strand_id
1 'polypeptide(L)' 'MVVSRHELDLLLAAGNIKAFRRSTGWVQVGKSPIRKGSMSYVGRERRNLGKKQTVARGVAR' A
#
# COMPACT_ATOMS: atom_id res chain seq x y z
N MET A 1 12.42 -22.82 13.52
CA MET A 1 13.04 -23.29 12.26
C MET A 1 13.42 -22.08 11.44
N VAL A 2 14.69 -21.98 11.02
CA VAL A 2 15.14 -20.97 10.07
C VAL A 2 15.10 -21.61 8.68
N VAL A 3 14.52 -20.92 7.71
CA VAL A 3 14.37 -21.41 6.33
C VAL A 3 15.08 -20.47 5.37
N SER A 4 15.52 -21.01 4.25
CA SER A 4 16.05 -20.21 3.15
C SER A 4 14.95 -19.35 2.52
N ARG A 5 15.35 -18.36 1.72
CA ARG A 5 14.40 -17.51 0.98
C ARG A 5 13.53 -18.34 0.02
N HIS A 6 14.12 -19.28 -0.71
CA HIS A 6 13.38 -20.11 -1.66
C HIS A 6 12.35 -21.01 -0.96
N GLU A 7 12.71 -21.63 0.17
CA GLU A 7 11.76 -22.40 0.97
C GLU A 7 10.63 -21.54 1.52
N LEU A 8 10.94 -20.31 1.96
CA LEU A 8 9.91 -19.37 2.40
C LEU A 8 8.94 -19.03 1.26
N ASP A 9 9.44 -18.82 0.04
CA ASP A 9 8.60 -18.55 -1.13
C ASP A 9 7.68 -19.73 -1.45
N LEU A 10 8.18 -20.96 -1.34
CA LEU A 10 7.36 -22.18 -1.50
C LEU A 10 6.29 -22.31 -0.42
N LEU A 11 6.63 -22.01 0.84
CA LEU A 11 5.68 -22.06 1.96
C LEU A 11 4.57 -20.99 1.83
N LEU A 12 4.93 -19.81 1.32
CA LEU A 12 3.98 -18.75 1.00
C LEU A 12 3.06 -19.15 -0.15
N ALA A 13 3.62 -19.70 -1.23
CA ALA A 13 2.85 -20.16 -2.39
C ALA A 13 1.90 -21.31 -2.05
N ALA A 14 2.33 -22.22 -1.17
CA ALA A 14 1.50 -23.32 -0.69
C ALA A 14 0.39 -22.89 0.28
N GLY A 15 0.44 -21.66 0.82
CA GLY A 15 -0.54 -21.18 1.80
C GLY A 15 -0.43 -21.86 3.19
N ASN A 16 0.69 -22.54 3.46
CA ASN A 16 0.86 -23.38 4.65
C ASN A 16 1.27 -22.59 5.91
N ILE A 17 1.57 -21.29 5.78
CA ILE A 17 2.03 -20.45 6.88
C ILE A 17 1.15 -19.21 7.07
N LYS A 18 0.77 -18.93 8.32
CA LYS A 18 -0.03 -17.74 8.70
C LYS A 18 0.82 -16.52 9.01
N ALA A 19 2.05 -16.72 9.46
CA ALA A 19 3.00 -15.66 9.79
C ALA A 19 4.44 -16.19 9.80
N PHE A 20 5.41 -15.30 9.59
CA PHE A 20 6.83 -15.61 9.74
C PHE A 20 7.58 -14.42 10.37
N ARG A 21 8.71 -14.69 11.03
CA ARG A 21 9.56 -13.66 11.65
C ARG A 21 10.77 -13.37 10.76
N ARG A 22 10.99 -12.09 10.47
CA ARG A 22 12.22 -11.57 9.84
C ARG A 22 12.96 -10.66 10.81
N SER A 23 14.14 -10.17 10.44
CA SER A 23 14.97 -9.28 11.26
C SER A 23 14.21 -8.06 11.79
N THR A 24 13.27 -7.51 11.01
CA THR A 24 12.46 -6.35 11.38
C THR A 24 11.18 -6.67 12.16
N GLY A 25 10.90 -7.95 12.43
CA GLY A 25 9.75 -8.39 13.22
C GLY A 25 8.87 -9.43 12.54
N TRP A 26 7.66 -9.60 13.06
CA TRP A 26 6.67 -10.56 12.57
C TRP A 26 5.90 -10.00 11.36
N VAL A 27 5.67 -10.87 10.37
CA VAL A 27 4.87 -10.59 9.17
C VAL A 27 3.72 -11.58 9.13
N GLN A 28 2.48 -11.08 9.04
CA GLN A 28 1.28 -11.90 8.83
C GLN A 28 1.01 -12.05 7.34
N VAL A 29 0.79 -13.29 6.89
CA VAL A 29 0.46 -13.64 5.49
C VAL A 29 -1.03 -13.40 5.25
N GLY A 30 -1.40 -12.86 4.08
CA GLY A 30 -2.79 -12.54 3.74
C GLY A 30 -3.33 -11.23 4.36
N LYS A 31 -2.72 -10.74 5.43
CA LYS A 31 -2.91 -9.36 5.87
C LYS A 31 -1.99 -8.47 5.04
N SER A 32 -2.48 -8.05 3.88
CA SER A 32 -1.81 -7.00 3.12
C SER A 32 -1.54 -5.86 4.11
N PRO A 33 -0.29 -5.37 4.26
CA PRO A 33 -0.08 -4.11 4.92
C PRO A 33 -0.74 -3.09 4.00
N ILE A 34 -2.05 -2.89 4.20
CA ILE A 34 -2.73 -1.68 3.76
C ILE A 34 -1.81 -0.62 4.33
N ARG A 35 -1.04 0.01 3.42
CA ARG A 35 -0.15 1.10 3.76
C ARG A 35 -1.07 2.03 4.53
N LYS A 36 -0.91 2.12 5.85
CA LYS A 36 -1.66 3.12 6.62
C LYS A 36 -1.26 4.41 5.94
N GLY A 37 -2.17 4.98 5.15
CA GLY A 37 -1.94 6.21 4.43
C GLY A 37 -1.93 7.33 5.45
N SER A 38 -0.90 7.37 6.30
CA SER A 38 -0.69 8.45 7.27
C SER A 38 0.11 9.58 6.64
N MET A 39 0.38 9.52 5.35
CA MET A 39 1.05 10.58 4.61
C MET A 39 0.10 11.06 3.53
N SER A 40 -0.47 12.25 3.74
CA SER A 40 -1.13 13.02 2.70
C SER A 40 -0.17 13.10 1.51
N TYR A 41 -0.56 12.54 0.36
CA TYR A 41 0.27 12.64 -0.83
C TYR A 41 0.35 14.12 -1.25
N VAL A 42 1.49 14.76 -1.03
CA VAL A 42 1.76 16.18 -1.37
C VAL A 42 2.18 16.33 -2.85
N GLY A 43 1.85 15.36 -3.70
CA GLY A 43 2.15 15.41 -5.13
C GLY A 43 0.95 15.92 -5.94
N ARG A 44 1.22 16.61 -7.05
CA ARG A 44 0.18 17.06 -7.98
C ARG A 44 -0.57 15.85 -8.55
N GLU A 45 -1.85 15.71 -8.22
CA GLU A 45 -2.68 14.61 -8.71
C GLU A 45 -2.78 14.65 -10.25
N ARG A 46 -2.21 13.63 -10.90
CA ARG A 46 -2.09 13.59 -12.37
C ARG A 46 -3.42 13.33 -13.10
N ARG A 47 -4.46 12.89 -12.38
CA ARG A 47 -5.76 12.49 -12.95
C ARG A 47 -6.64 13.66 -13.41
N ASN A 48 -6.40 14.86 -12.89
CA ASN A 48 -7.26 16.02 -13.15
C ASN A 48 -6.69 16.99 -14.21
N LEU A 49 -5.62 16.63 -14.90
CA LEU A 49 -4.99 17.50 -15.93
C LEU A 49 -5.90 17.78 -17.15
N GLY A 50 -7.01 17.03 -17.31
CA GLY A 50 -7.95 17.19 -18.42
C GLY A 50 -9.28 17.89 -18.10
N LYS A 51 -9.57 18.24 -16.84
CA LYS A 51 -10.82 18.94 -16.50
C LYS A 51 -10.58 20.44 -16.42
N LYS A 52 -10.96 21.17 -17.48
CA LYS A 52 -11.14 22.63 -17.43
C LYS A 52 -12.10 22.93 -16.27
N GLN A 53 -11.58 23.36 -15.13
CA GLN A 53 -12.40 23.98 -14.10
C GLN A 53 -12.80 25.35 -14.62
N THR A 54 -13.99 25.44 -15.19
CA THR A 54 -14.68 26.72 -15.36
C THR A 54 -15.04 27.19 -13.94
N VAL A 55 -14.15 27.97 -13.33
CA VAL A 55 -14.43 28.61 -12.05
C VAL A 55 -15.46 29.70 -12.34
N ALA A 56 -16.73 29.43 -12.03
CA ALA A 56 -17.77 30.43 -12.02
C ALA A 56 -17.40 31.48 -10.95
N ARG A 57 -17.02 32.68 -11.41
CA ARG A 57 -16.89 33.87 -10.56
C ARG A 57 -18.28 34.24 -10.05
N GLY A 58 -18.57 33.90 -8.80
CA GLY A 58 -19.62 34.55 -8.03
C GLY A 58 -19.07 35.81 -7.38
N VAL A 59 -19.38 36.97 -7.98
CA VAL A 59 -19.29 38.30 -7.37
C VAL A 59 -20.65 38.62 -6.72
N ALA A 60 -20.61 39.50 -5.71
CA ALA A 60 -21.70 40.16 -4.97
C ALA A 60 -22.14 39.44 -3.69
N ARG A 61 -22.33 40.12 -2.55
CA ARG A 61 -22.47 41.56 -2.29
C ARG A 61 -22.10 41.83 -0.83
#